data_AF-A0A537YNT8-F1
#
_entry.id   AF-A0A537YNT8-F1
#
_cell.length_a   1.000
_cell.length_b   1.000
_cell.length_c   1.000
_cell.angle_alpha   90.00
_cell.angle_beta   90.00
_cell.angle_gamma   90.00
#
_symmetry.space_group_name_H-M   'P 1'
#
loop_
_entity.id
_entity.type
_entity.pdbx_description
1 polymer ?
#
loop_
_entity_poly.entity_id
_entity_poly.type
_entity_poly.pdbx_seq_one_letter_code
_entity_poly.pdbx_strand_id
1 'polypeptide(L)'
;MDTHLIETLNGWFAASAFRADLGRALAIVPLVLIGVLVVFAWSTPRSNSPVGRAELLLGLVAAVGALLLNLALGHLYYRARPFLVLDVRPLLPEAVDSSLFSDHLAVAGAAVSALLVARRAFGWLAVGFGILLAIGRIGGGVQYPSDCLVGLAVGAACFLVLLPARGPVSRAIGAAYPGTGSSESKPEHDFAQRHRRGISIGLAFVVFGTGYGIRAIQDHGWRSAALRAEGMLQANSAPAPPVEYQTIPIDTIAAGKTLATYATVVGDVSQVSHELDGDYHIRVEGEGAFLVLEIMPEFPLDPPHVGQQITAWGVVRHDGLHNWWELHPLVGWQAGNVAATVGTGTGSSD
;
A
#
# COMPACT_ATOMS: atom_id res chain seq x y z
N MET A 1 13.32 -4.76 18.76
CA MET A 1 12.34 -5.84 19.06
C MET A 1 11.37 -6.00 17.90
N ASP A 2 10.77 -4.91 17.40
CA ASP A 2 9.88 -4.93 16.23
C ASP A 2 10.53 -5.51 14.96
N THR A 3 11.79 -5.16 14.68
CA THR A 3 12.52 -5.55 13.46
C THR A 3 12.75 -7.06 13.34
N HIS A 4 13.32 -7.68 14.38
CA HIS A 4 13.54 -9.14 14.42
C HIS A 4 12.25 -9.93 14.23
N LEU A 5 11.14 -9.46 14.81
CA LEU A 5 9.84 -10.11 14.65
C LEU A 5 9.37 -10.06 13.19
N ILE A 6 9.52 -8.91 12.52
CA ILE A 6 9.17 -8.73 11.11
C ILE A 6 10.03 -9.63 10.23
N GLU A 7 11.35 -9.60 10.39
CA GLU A 7 12.30 -10.41 9.60
C GLU A 7 12.03 -11.91 9.77
N THR A 8 11.78 -12.36 11.00
CA THR A 8 11.47 -13.78 11.28
C THR A 8 10.16 -14.22 10.64
N LEU A 9 9.08 -13.45 10.83
CA LEU A 9 7.77 -13.76 10.25
C LEU A 9 7.81 -13.69 8.72
N ASN A 10 8.44 -12.65 8.17
CA ASN A 10 8.56 -12.47 6.74
C ASN A 10 9.40 -13.58 6.11
N GLY A 11 10.56 -13.91 6.68
CA GLY A 11 11.38 -15.02 6.22
C GLY A 11 10.61 -16.35 6.21
N TRP A 12 9.78 -16.60 7.23
CA TRP A 12 8.93 -17.80 7.27
C TRP A 12 7.86 -17.82 6.17
N PHE A 13 7.15 -16.70 5.97
CA PHE A 13 6.13 -16.59 4.94
C PHE A 13 6.72 -16.59 3.52
N ALA A 14 7.86 -15.94 3.30
CA ALA A 14 8.53 -15.83 2.02
C ALA A 14 9.26 -17.13 1.58
N ALA A 15 9.45 -18.09 2.50
CA ALA A 15 10.22 -19.32 2.26
C ALA A 15 9.63 -20.24 1.18
N SER A 16 8.33 -20.15 0.86
CA SER A 16 7.72 -20.92 -0.23
C SER A 16 6.50 -20.22 -0.82
N ALA A 17 6.13 -20.57 -2.06
CA ALA A 17 4.97 -19.99 -2.73
C ALA A 17 3.67 -20.16 -1.92
N PHE A 18 3.42 -21.37 -1.40
CA PHE A 18 2.25 -21.65 -0.57
C PHE A 18 2.20 -20.79 0.70
N ARG A 19 3.34 -20.60 1.37
CA ARG A 19 3.40 -19.75 2.57
C ARG A 19 3.23 -18.28 2.22
N ALA A 20 3.79 -17.84 1.09
CA ALA A 20 3.62 -16.47 0.62
C ALA A 20 2.16 -16.17 0.32
N ASP A 21 1.45 -17.10 -0.33
CA ASP A 21 0.01 -17.00 -0.58
C ASP A 21 -0.81 -16.99 0.71
N LEU A 22 -0.43 -17.80 1.70
CA LEU A 22 -1.04 -17.75 3.04
C LEU A 22 -0.82 -16.39 3.70
N GLY A 23 0.39 -15.82 3.62
CA GLY A 23 0.70 -14.50 4.15
C GLY A 23 -0.14 -13.39 3.51
N ARG A 24 -0.26 -13.41 2.17
CA ARG A 24 -1.14 -12.49 1.42
C ARG A 24 -2.60 -12.64 1.83
N ALA A 25 -3.09 -13.87 1.96
CA ALA A 25 -4.45 -14.14 2.38
C ALA A 25 -4.70 -13.58 3.79
N LEU A 26 -3.79 -13.82 4.74
CA LEU A 26 -3.90 -13.28 6.09
C LEU A 26 -3.86 -11.75 6.14
N ALA A 27 -3.16 -11.09 5.21
CA ALA A 27 -3.08 -9.63 5.14
C ALA A 27 -4.36 -8.94 4.59
N ILE A 28 -5.29 -9.69 4.00
CA ILE A 28 -6.49 -9.15 3.32
C ILE A 28 -7.78 -9.82 3.79
N VAL A 29 -7.87 -11.15 3.71
CA VAL A 29 -9.09 -11.94 3.93
C VAL A 29 -9.71 -11.69 5.30
N PRO A 30 -8.96 -11.61 6.42
CA PRO A 30 -9.57 -11.36 7.72
C PRO A 30 -10.32 -10.03 7.80
N LEU A 31 -9.85 -8.96 7.14
CA LEU A 31 -10.58 -7.69 7.09
C LEU A 31 -11.91 -7.84 6.34
N VAL A 32 -11.90 -8.56 5.22
CA VAL A 32 -13.11 -8.88 4.45
C VAL A 32 -14.09 -9.68 5.32
N LEU A 33 -13.60 -10.68 6.06
CA LEU A 33 -14.41 -11.48 6.97
C LEU A 33 -15.02 -10.63 8.11
N ILE A 34 -14.29 -9.66 8.65
CA ILE A 34 -14.85 -8.69 9.62
C ILE A 34 -15.99 -7.89 8.98
N GLY A 35 -15.81 -7.40 7.74
CA GLY A 35 -16.88 -6.73 7.00
C GLY A 35 -18.11 -7.61 6.79
N VAL A 36 -17.89 -8.88 6.44
CA VAL A 36 -18.96 -9.88 6.33
C VAL A 36 -19.68 -10.10 7.67
N LEU A 37 -18.97 -10.13 8.79
CA LEU A 37 -19.59 -10.20 10.12
C LEU A 37 -20.44 -8.97 10.44
N VAL A 38 -20.03 -7.77 10.04
CA VAL A 38 -20.85 -6.54 10.17
C VAL A 38 -22.16 -6.68 9.39
N VAL A 39 -22.10 -7.19 8.15
CA VAL A 39 -23.29 -7.42 7.31
C VAL A 39 -24.21 -8.49 7.92
N PHE A 40 -23.66 -9.60 8.41
CA PHE A 40 -24.45 -10.62 9.09
C PHE A 40 -25.04 -10.13 10.42
N ALA A 41 -24.30 -9.31 11.18
CA ALA A 41 -24.79 -8.69 12.40
C ALA A 41 -26.04 -7.86 12.08
N TRP A 42 -26.00 -7.06 11.02
CA TRP A 42 -27.12 -6.23 10.57
C TRP A 42 -28.42 -7.02 10.32
N SER A 43 -28.29 -8.29 9.92
CA SER A 43 -29.42 -9.18 9.62
C SER A 43 -29.97 -9.93 10.85
N THR A 44 -29.33 -9.79 12.01
CA THR A 44 -29.69 -10.57 13.20
C THR A 44 -30.71 -9.83 14.07
N PRO A 45 -31.72 -10.50 14.66
CA PRO A 45 -32.77 -9.84 15.45
C PRO A 45 -32.24 -8.89 16.53
N ARG A 46 -31.15 -9.27 17.22
CA ARG A 46 -30.53 -8.48 18.28
C ARG A 46 -29.97 -7.14 17.79
N SER A 47 -29.22 -7.16 16.69
CA SER A 47 -28.58 -5.96 16.13
C SER A 47 -29.47 -5.23 15.12
N ASN A 48 -30.57 -5.84 14.69
CA ASN A 48 -31.59 -5.23 13.84
C ASN A 48 -32.55 -4.31 14.62
N SER A 49 -32.32 -4.11 15.92
CA SER A 49 -32.92 -3.04 16.71
C SER A 49 -32.36 -1.66 16.31
N PRO A 50 -33.09 -0.55 16.52
CA PRO A 50 -32.57 0.79 16.24
C PRO A 50 -31.23 1.09 16.94
N VAL A 51 -31.05 0.56 18.15
CA VAL A 51 -29.80 0.68 18.92
C VAL A 51 -28.66 -0.11 18.28
N GLY A 52 -28.89 -1.38 17.94
CA GLY A 52 -27.85 -2.20 17.30
C GLY A 52 -27.44 -1.68 15.93
N ARG A 53 -28.38 -1.14 15.14
CA ARG A 53 -28.07 -0.48 13.87
C ARG A 53 -27.26 0.80 14.07
N ALA A 54 -27.61 1.60 15.08
CA ALA A 54 -26.84 2.79 15.42
C ALA A 54 -25.40 2.43 15.75
N GLU A 55 -25.18 1.39 16.56
CA GLU A 55 -23.83 0.92 16.92
C GLU A 55 -23.03 0.47 15.69
N LEU A 56 -23.62 -0.30 14.78
CA LEU A 56 -22.94 -0.72 13.55
C LEU A 56 -22.63 0.46 12.61
N LEU A 57 -23.54 1.43 12.48
CA LEU A 57 -23.30 2.66 11.68
C LEU A 57 -22.20 3.52 12.29
N LEU A 58 -22.19 3.71 13.61
CA LEU A 58 -21.13 4.44 14.28
C LEU A 58 -19.77 3.75 14.09
N GLY A 59 -19.75 2.41 13.98
CA GLY A 59 -18.55 1.67 13.56
C GLY A 59 -18.03 2.06 12.18
N LEU A 60 -18.92 2.20 11.19
CA LEU A 60 -18.55 2.65 9.85
C LEU A 60 -18.04 4.10 9.86
N VAL A 61 -18.73 4.99 10.58
CA VAL A 61 -18.31 6.40 10.72
C VAL A 61 -16.96 6.49 11.45
N ALA A 62 -16.73 5.66 12.46
CA ALA A 62 -15.46 5.57 13.16
C ALA A 62 -14.32 5.09 12.25
N ALA A 63 -14.57 4.12 11.37
CA ALA A 63 -13.59 3.65 10.41
C ALA A 63 -13.18 4.77 9.44
N VAL A 64 -14.15 5.52 8.90
CA VAL A 64 -13.88 6.70 8.05
C VAL A 64 -13.10 7.76 8.83
N GLY A 65 -13.52 8.06 10.06
CA GLY A 65 -12.82 9.02 10.93
C GLY A 65 -11.36 8.62 11.20
N ALA A 66 -11.10 7.34 11.43
CA ALA A 66 -9.76 6.82 11.63
C ALA A 66 -8.90 6.93 10.36
N LEU A 67 -9.47 6.65 9.18
CA LEU A 67 -8.75 6.84 7.91
C LEU A 67 -8.42 8.31 7.64
N LEU A 68 -9.34 9.23 7.93
CA LEU A 68 -9.09 10.67 7.81
C LEU A 68 -8.02 11.14 8.79
N LEU A 69 -8.01 10.61 10.01
CA LEU A 69 -6.95 10.90 10.98
C LEU A 69 -5.60 10.37 10.51
N ASN A 70 -5.57 9.17 9.93
CA ASN A 70 -4.35 8.61 9.35
C ASN A 70 -3.81 9.52 8.23
N LEU A 71 -4.68 9.93 7.31
CA LEU A 71 -4.32 10.83 6.23
C LEU A 71 -3.76 12.17 6.77
N ALA A 72 -4.44 12.77 7.75
CA ALA A 72 -3.99 14.02 8.36
C ALA A 72 -2.62 13.87 9.06
N LEU A 73 -2.43 12.78 9.80
CA LEU A 73 -1.15 12.50 10.48
C LEU A 73 -0.03 12.16 9.50
N GLY A 74 -0.34 11.52 8.36
CA GLY A 74 0.63 11.24 7.32
C GLY A 74 1.27 12.50 6.72
N HIS A 75 0.58 13.65 6.78
CA HIS A 75 1.15 14.95 6.41
C HIS A 75 2.06 15.57 7.48
N LEU A 76 1.98 15.10 8.73
CA LEU A 76 2.74 15.64 9.86
C LEU A 76 3.92 14.76 10.26
N TYR A 77 3.79 13.44 10.09
CA TYR A 77 4.79 12.47 10.50
C TYR A 77 4.88 11.31 9.51
N TYR A 78 6.07 11.14 8.91
CA TYR A 78 6.38 10.04 8.03
C TYR A 78 7.18 8.97 8.75
N ARG A 79 6.71 7.72 8.69
CA ARG A 79 7.44 6.53 9.16
C ARG A 79 7.62 5.58 7.99
N ALA A 80 8.86 5.37 7.53
CA ALA A 80 9.16 4.43 6.45
C ALA A 80 8.63 3.02 6.76
N ARG A 81 8.05 2.32 5.77
CA ARG A 81 7.53 0.95 5.92
C ARG A 81 8.67 -0.08 6.09
N PRO A 82 8.42 -1.26 6.71
CA PRO A 82 9.49 -2.22 6.96
C PRO A 82 10.23 -2.69 5.71
N PHE A 83 9.51 -2.95 4.61
CA PHE A 83 10.15 -3.35 3.34
C PHE A 83 11.09 -2.29 2.75
N LEU A 84 11.03 -1.03 3.19
CA LEU A 84 11.91 0.05 2.73
C LEU A 84 13.24 0.11 3.46
N VAL A 85 13.31 -0.46 4.67
CA VAL A 85 14.46 -0.24 5.58
C VAL A 85 15.00 -1.53 6.20
N LEU A 86 14.30 -2.66 6.03
CA LEU A 86 14.71 -3.98 6.50
C LEU A 86 14.92 -4.92 5.32
N ASP A 87 15.77 -5.94 5.50
CA ASP A 87 15.97 -7.02 4.53
C ASP A 87 14.81 -8.02 4.55
N VAL A 88 13.68 -7.61 3.97
CA VAL A 88 12.45 -8.40 3.92
C VAL A 88 11.83 -8.39 2.54
N ARG A 89 11.21 -9.51 2.15
CA ARG A 89 10.55 -9.65 0.86
C ARG A 89 9.09 -9.18 0.97
N PRO A 90 8.69 -8.07 0.33
CA PRO A 90 7.29 -7.63 0.35
C PRO A 90 6.40 -8.68 -0.34
N LEU A 91 5.35 -9.13 0.36
CA LEU A 91 4.42 -10.13 -0.17
C LEU A 91 3.20 -9.50 -0.85
N LEU A 92 2.94 -8.22 -0.58
CA LEU A 92 1.82 -7.46 -1.11
C LEU A 92 2.34 -6.22 -1.84
N PRO A 93 1.69 -5.81 -2.94
CA PRO A 93 1.91 -4.48 -3.49
C PRO A 93 1.33 -3.46 -2.51
N GLU A 94 2.19 -2.60 -1.95
CA GLU A 94 1.79 -1.53 -1.04
C GLU A 94 2.45 -0.23 -1.49
N ALA A 95 1.75 0.89 -1.32
CA ALA A 95 2.31 2.20 -1.63
C ALA A 95 3.45 2.55 -0.65
N VAL A 96 4.36 3.41 -1.10
CA VAL A 96 5.41 4.00 -0.25
C VAL A 96 4.85 5.27 0.36
N ASP A 97 3.89 5.05 1.24
CA ASP A 97 3.29 6.03 2.13
C ASP A 97 3.74 5.74 3.57
N SER A 98 3.36 6.62 4.51
CA SER A 98 3.70 6.43 5.92
C SER A 98 3.10 5.13 6.44
N SER A 99 3.91 4.37 7.18
CA SER A 99 3.46 3.17 7.90
C SER A 99 2.60 3.52 9.12
N LEU A 100 2.79 4.68 9.75
CA LEU A 100 2.10 5.02 10.99
C LEU A 100 0.76 5.74 10.70
N PHE A 101 -0.38 5.29 11.21
CA PHE A 101 -0.68 3.96 11.76
C PHE A 101 -1.31 3.08 10.68
N SER A 102 -1.48 1.78 10.95
CA SER A 102 -2.06 0.89 9.94
C SER A 102 -3.53 1.20 9.68
N ASP A 103 -3.84 1.58 8.44
CA ASP A 103 -5.18 1.86 7.93
C ASP A 103 -6.12 0.65 8.02
N HIS A 104 -5.65 -0.53 7.61
CA HIS A 104 -6.39 -1.79 7.64
C HIS A 104 -6.75 -2.18 9.08
N LEU A 105 -5.80 -2.04 10.00
CA LEU A 105 -6.03 -2.34 11.42
C LEU A 105 -6.88 -1.26 12.09
N ALA A 106 -6.87 -0.01 11.62
CA ALA A 106 -7.77 1.03 12.09
C ALA A 106 -9.22 0.79 11.69
N VAL A 107 -9.46 0.42 10.42
CA VAL A 107 -10.79 -0.01 9.97
C VAL A 107 -11.25 -1.25 10.74
N ALA A 108 -10.35 -2.23 10.93
CA ALA A 108 -10.65 -3.43 11.71
C ALA A 108 -10.99 -3.06 13.17
N GLY A 109 -10.23 -2.18 13.81
CA GLY A 109 -10.45 -1.77 15.21
C GLY A 109 -11.82 -1.12 15.42
N ALA A 110 -12.23 -0.24 14.51
CA ALA A 110 -13.55 0.37 14.52
C ALA A 110 -14.67 -0.67 14.35
N ALA A 111 -14.53 -1.58 13.37
CA ALA A 111 -15.53 -2.62 13.10
C ALA A 111 -15.62 -3.67 14.23
N VAL A 112 -14.48 -4.09 14.78
CA VAL A 112 -14.39 -5.00 15.94
C VAL A 112 -15.10 -4.39 17.15
N SER A 113 -14.85 -3.11 17.44
CA SER A 113 -15.47 -2.41 18.56
C SER A 113 -16.99 -2.31 18.40
N ALA A 114 -17.46 -1.97 17.21
CA ALA A 114 -18.88 -1.93 16.89
C ALA A 114 -19.53 -3.32 17.04
N LEU A 115 -18.87 -4.39 16.56
CA LEU A 115 -19.35 -5.76 16.70
C LEU A 115 -19.35 -6.24 18.16
N LEU A 116 -18.36 -5.87 18.98
CA LEU A 116 -18.31 -6.24 20.40
C LEU A 116 -19.50 -5.66 21.17
N VAL A 117 -19.92 -4.44 20.85
CA VAL A 117 -21.09 -3.79 21.45
C VAL A 117 -22.39 -4.35 20.88
N ALA A 118 -22.54 -4.37 19.55
CA ALA A 118 -23.79 -4.76 18.89
C ALA A 118 -24.07 -6.26 18.96
N ARG A 119 -23.03 -7.10 18.92
CA ARG A 119 -23.12 -8.56 18.99
C ARG A 119 -21.82 -9.22 19.43
N ARG A 120 -21.61 -9.30 20.74
CA ARG A 120 -20.39 -9.80 21.40
C ARG A 120 -19.77 -11.08 20.81
N ALA A 121 -20.58 -12.06 20.41
CA ALA A 121 -20.08 -13.29 19.77
C ALA A 121 -19.35 -13.02 18.44
N PHE A 122 -19.90 -12.13 17.60
CA PHE A 122 -19.26 -11.71 16.35
C PHE A 122 -18.08 -10.79 16.63
N GLY A 123 -18.17 -9.97 17.68
CA GLY A 123 -17.05 -9.15 18.14
C GLY A 123 -15.82 -9.99 18.50
N TRP A 124 -15.98 -11.07 19.27
CA TRP A 124 -14.85 -11.95 19.61
C TRP A 124 -14.28 -12.70 18.40
N LEU A 125 -15.13 -13.13 17.46
CA LEU A 125 -14.65 -13.70 16.21
C LEU A 125 -13.87 -12.68 15.38
N ALA A 126 -14.35 -11.43 15.33
CA ALA A 126 -13.69 -10.33 14.66
C ALA A 126 -12.35 -9.96 15.32
N VAL A 127 -12.22 -10.06 16.65
CA VAL A 127 -10.92 -9.91 17.34
C VAL A 127 -9.92 -10.95 16.83
N GLY A 128 -10.33 -12.21 16.70
CA GLY A 128 -9.49 -13.27 16.13
C GLY A 128 -9.04 -12.93 14.70
N PHE A 129 -9.96 -12.46 13.85
CA PHE A 129 -9.61 -11.98 12.51
C PHE A 129 -8.69 -10.75 12.54
N GLY A 130 -8.84 -9.83 13.48
CA GLY A 130 -7.94 -8.69 13.64
C GLY A 130 -6.51 -9.09 13.99
N ILE A 131 -6.34 -10.14 14.82
CA ILE A 131 -5.02 -10.70 15.13
C ILE A 131 -4.41 -11.35 13.88
N LEU A 132 -5.19 -12.16 13.15
CA LEU A 132 -4.74 -12.77 11.91
C LEU A 132 -4.35 -11.73 10.85
N LEU A 133 -5.11 -10.62 10.78
CA LEU A 133 -4.81 -9.49 9.91
C LEU A 133 -3.47 -8.85 10.25
N ALA A 134 -3.21 -8.60 11.54
CA ALA A 134 -1.95 -8.05 12.02
C ALA A 134 -0.78 -8.98 11.68
N ILE A 135 -0.91 -10.29 11.91
CA ILE A 135 0.11 -11.29 11.56
C ILE A 135 0.41 -11.26 10.07
N GLY A 136 -0.62 -11.23 9.22
CA GLY A 136 -0.44 -11.15 7.76
C GLY A 136 0.25 -9.87 7.31
N ARG A 137 -0.08 -8.72 7.91
CA ARG A 137 0.53 -7.42 7.60
C ARG A 137 1.99 -7.32 8.03
N ILE A 138 2.31 -7.83 9.23
CA ILE A 138 3.68 -7.89 9.75
C ILE A 138 4.51 -8.88 8.92
N GLY A 139 3.99 -10.10 8.73
CA GLY A 139 4.64 -11.14 7.94
C GLY A 139 4.75 -10.82 6.45
N GLY A 140 3.87 -9.99 5.92
CA GLY A 140 3.96 -9.45 4.56
C GLY A 140 5.09 -8.44 4.37
N GLY A 141 5.76 -8.00 5.44
CA GLY A 141 6.80 -6.99 5.41
C GLY A 141 6.29 -5.56 5.25
N VAL A 142 4.98 -5.34 5.36
CA VAL A 142 4.35 -4.04 5.02
C VAL A 142 4.06 -3.14 6.23
N GLN A 143 4.11 -3.68 7.45
CA GLN A 143 3.70 -2.95 8.66
C GLN A 143 4.48 -3.34 9.92
N TYR A 144 4.78 -2.37 10.80
CA TYR A 144 5.33 -2.68 12.12
C TYR A 144 4.26 -3.22 13.09
N PRO A 145 4.64 -4.10 14.03
CA PRO A 145 3.74 -4.54 15.10
C PRO A 145 3.14 -3.37 15.90
N SER A 146 3.94 -2.34 16.17
CA SER A 146 3.49 -1.12 16.84
C SER A 146 2.41 -0.38 16.05
N ASP A 147 2.53 -0.25 14.73
CA ASP A 147 1.52 0.43 13.91
C ASP A 147 0.20 -0.36 13.82
N CYS A 148 0.27 -1.69 13.84
CA CYS A 148 -0.91 -2.56 13.91
C CYS A 148 -1.68 -2.34 15.21
N LEU A 149 -0.98 -2.27 16.34
CA LEU A 149 -1.57 -2.00 17.66
C LEU A 149 -2.16 -0.59 17.74
N VAL A 150 -1.42 0.42 17.28
CA VAL A 150 -1.90 1.81 17.24
C VAL A 150 -3.11 1.93 16.32
N GLY A 151 -3.09 1.30 15.14
CA GLY A 151 -4.24 1.28 14.23
C GLY A 151 -5.50 0.73 14.90
N LEU A 152 -5.42 -0.49 15.48
CA LEU A 152 -6.54 -1.08 16.23
C LEU A 152 -7.05 -0.16 17.35
N ALA A 153 -6.14 0.43 18.11
CA ALA A 153 -6.47 1.33 19.21
C ALA A 153 -7.14 2.62 18.74
N VAL A 154 -6.66 3.24 17.65
CA VAL A 154 -7.25 4.45 17.06
C VAL A 154 -8.65 4.16 16.52
N GLY A 155 -8.83 3.07 15.78
CA GLY A 155 -10.15 2.66 15.29
C GLY A 155 -11.15 2.45 16.43
N ALA A 156 -10.72 1.77 17.50
CA ALA A 156 -11.52 1.59 18.70
C ALA A 156 -11.81 2.92 19.42
N ALA A 157 -10.83 3.81 19.55
CA ALA A 157 -10.99 5.12 20.16
C ALA A 157 -11.99 5.99 19.40
N CYS A 158 -11.90 6.06 18.07
CA CYS A 158 -12.88 6.74 17.22
C CYS A 158 -14.30 6.21 17.47
N PHE A 159 -14.47 4.89 17.58
CA PHE A 159 -15.76 4.30 17.89
C PHE A 159 -16.25 4.67 19.29
N LEU A 160 -15.40 4.59 20.31
CA LEU A 160 -15.75 4.92 21.69
C LEU A 160 -16.13 6.40 21.85
N VAL A 161 -15.45 7.31 21.14
CA VAL A 161 -15.79 8.74 21.10
C VAL A 161 -17.17 8.97 20.49
N LEU A 162 -17.54 8.18 19.48
CA LEU A 162 -18.84 8.27 18.81
C LEU A 162 -19.96 7.52 19.54
N LEU A 163 -19.63 6.56 20.41
CA LEU A 163 -20.60 5.69 21.09
C LEU A 163 -21.67 6.45 21.90
N PRO A 164 -21.40 7.58 22.58
CA PRO A 164 -22.46 8.38 23.23
C PRO A 164 -23.56 8.85 22.25
N ALA A 165 -23.25 8.99 20.96
CA ALA A 165 -24.23 9.36 19.93
C ALA A 165 -25.20 8.22 19.56
N ARG A 166 -25.04 7.01 20.11
CA ARG A 166 -25.94 5.87 19.84
C ARG A 166 -27.41 6.17 20.17
N GLY A 167 -27.66 6.94 21.23
CA GLY A 167 -29.01 7.33 21.66
C GLY A 167 -29.73 8.21 20.64
N PRO A 168 -29.17 9.37 20.26
CA PRO A 168 -29.77 10.20 19.20
C PRO A 168 -29.85 9.49 17.85
N VAL A 169 -28.80 8.75 17.45
CA VAL A 169 -28.79 8.03 16.17
C VAL A 169 -29.85 6.91 16.14
N SER A 170 -30.02 6.15 17.22
CA SER A 170 -31.05 5.12 17.29
C SER A 170 -32.47 5.70 17.25
N ARG A 171 -32.71 6.87 17.88
CA ARG A 171 -33.98 7.60 17.75
C ARG A 171 -34.24 8.05 16.33
N ALA A 172 -33.23 8.59 15.64
CA ALA A 172 -33.35 8.99 14.23
C ALA A 172 -33.65 7.79 13.33
N ILE A 173 -32.99 6.65 13.54
CA ILE A 173 -33.25 5.40 12.80
C ILE A 173 -34.67 4.90 13.06
N GLY A 174 -35.13 4.93 14.32
CA GLY A 174 -36.49 4.54 14.70
C GLY A 174 -37.55 5.43 14.07
N ALA A 175 -37.32 6.74 14.00
CA ALA A 175 -38.21 7.69 13.33
C ALA A 175 -38.25 7.49 11.81
N ALA A 176 -37.13 7.12 11.19
CA ALA A 176 -37.03 6.86 9.75
C ALA A 176 -37.63 5.50 9.33
N TYR A 177 -37.78 4.54 10.26
CA TYR A 177 -38.37 3.21 10.01
C TYR A 177 -39.43 2.86 11.07
N PRO A 178 -40.68 3.34 10.92
CA PRO A 178 -41.75 3.18 11.93
C PRO A 178 -42.21 1.72 12.20
N GLY A 179 -41.68 0.71 11.50
CA GLY A 179 -42.21 -0.65 11.50
C GLY A 179 -41.56 -1.67 12.45
N THR A 180 -40.67 -1.27 13.37
CA THR A 180 -39.96 -2.22 14.26
C THR A 180 -40.34 -2.14 15.73
N GLY A 181 -41.45 -1.46 16.06
CA GLY A 181 -41.86 -1.18 17.44
C GLY A 181 -43.32 -1.50 17.76
N SER A 182 -43.73 -2.76 17.66
CA SER A 182 -44.69 -3.45 18.53
C SER A 182 -45.05 -4.81 17.93
N SER A 183 -45.12 -5.84 18.78
CA SER A 183 -45.59 -7.17 18.40
C SER A 183 -47.08 -7.11 18.03
N GLU A 184 -47.41 -6.87 16.77
CA GLU A 184 -48.69 -7.27 16.20
C GLU A 184 -48.46 -7.92 14.85
N SER A 185 -48.90 -9.17 14.76
CA SER A 185 -48.87 -10.00 13.57
C SER A 185 -49.73 -9.40 12.46
N LYS A 186 -49.12 -9.00 11.34
CA LYS A 186 -49.79 -9.03 10.04
C LYS A 186 -48.79 -9.28 8.91
N PRO A 187 -49.06 -10.22 7.99
CA PRO A 187 -48.16 -10.53 6.89
C PRO A 187 -48.45 -9.57 5.73
N GLU A 188 -47.41 -8.92 5.21
CA GLU A 188 -47.17 -8.62 3.79
C GLU A 188 -46.20 -7.43 3.65
N HIS A 189 -44.98 -7.73 3.18
CA HIS A 189 -44.31 -7.00 2.10
C HIS A 189 -43.02 -7.75 1.73
N ASP A 190 -43.18 -8.75 0.85
CA ASP A 190 -42.16 -9.72 0.39
C ASP A 190 -41.03 -9.10 -0.47
N PHE A 191 -41.13 -7.81 -0.83
CA PHE A 191 -40.18 -7.17 -1.74
C PHE A 191 -38.91 -6.64 -1.02
N ALA A 192 -39.10 -5.96 0.12
CA ALA A 192 -38.00 -5.36 0.89
C ALA A 192 -37.15 -6.42 1.60
N GLN A 193 -37.74 -7.58 1.92
CA GLN A 193 -37.05 -8.69 2.55
C GLN A 193 -36.20 -9.50 1.55
N ARG A 194 -36.67 -9.63 0.29
CA ARG A 194 -35.93 -10.30 -0.80
C ARG A 194 -34.71 -9.53 -1.29
N HIS A 195 -34.79 -8.19 -1.41
CA HIS A 195 -33.69 -7.37 -1.96
C HIS A 195 -32.74 -6.80 -0.88
N ARG A 196 -33.03 -7.04 0.41
CA ARG A 196 -32.27 -6.54 1.57
C ARG A 196 -30.79 -6.96 1.56
N ARG A 197 -30.50 -8.18 1.09
CA ARG A 197 -29.12 -8.67 0.94
C ARG A 197 -28.38 -7.93 -0.19
N GLY A 198 -29.06 -7.67 -1.31
CA GLY A 198 -28.50 -6.96 -2.46
C GLY A 198 -28.17 -5.49 -2.17
N ILE A 199 -29.03 -4.79 -1.43
CA ILE A 199 -28.81 -3.40 -1.02
C ILE A 199 -27.66 -3.30 -0.01
N SER A 200 -27.55 -4.27 0.91
CA SER A 200 -26.46 -4.33 1.89
C SER A 200 -25.11 -4.62 1.23
N ILE A 201 -25.09 -5.53 0.25
CA ILE A 201 -23.92 -5.81 -0.59
C ILE A 201 -23.54 -4.58 -1.41
N GLY A 202 -24.51 -3.91 -2.03
CA GLY A 202 -24.29 -2.67 -2.80
C GLY A 202 -23.71 -1.54 -1.95
N LEU A 203 -24.22 -1.33 -0.73
CA LEU A 203 -23.68 -0.30 0.18
C LEU A 203 -22.28 -0.64 0.67
N ALA A 204 -21.98 -1.93 0.92
CA ALA A 204 -20.63 -2.38 1.23
C ALA A 204 -19.67 -2.12 0.05
N PHE A 205 -20.06 -2.44 -1.18
CA PHE A 205 -19.28 -2.12 -2.39
C PHE A 205 -19.08 -0.61 -2.58
N VAL A 206 -20.07 0.22 -2.25
CA VAL A 206 -19.93 1.68 -2.32
C VAL A 206 -18.97 2.19 -1.25
N VAL A 207 -19.03 1.71 -0.01
CA VAL A 207 -18.10 2.13 1.06
C VAL A 207 -16.67 1.66 0.79
N PHE A 208 -16.48 0.40 0.35
CA PHE A 208 -15.17 -0.12 -0.05
C PHE A 208 -14.64 0.55 -1.33
N GLY A 209 -15.51 0.80 -2.31
CA GLY A 209 -15.18 1.47 -3.57
C GLY A 209 -14.90 2.97 -3.41
N THR A 210 -15.56 3.64 -2.46
CA THR A 210 -15.29 5.06 -2.15
C THR A 210 -13.96 5.21 -1.40
N GLY A 211 -13.62 4.29 -0.51
CA GLY A 211 -12.29 4.22 0.12
C GLY A 211 -11.17 3.98 -0.91
N TYR A 212 -11.41 3.12 -1.90
CA TYR A 212 -10.49 2.92 -3.03
C TYR A 212 -10.42 4.14 -3.97
N GLY A 213 -11.55 4.79 -4.23
CA GLY A 213 -11.65 5.98 -5.09
C GLY A 213 -10.93 7.21 -4.54
N ILE A 214 -10.94 7.41 -3.23
CA ILE A 214 -10.17 8.49 -2.57
C ILE A 214 -8.65 8.22 -2.70
N ARG A 215 -8.23 6.95 -2.65
CA ARG A 215 -6.83 6.53 -2.85
C ARG A 215 -6.36 6.75 -4.29
N ALA A 216 -7.23 6.49 -5.28
CA ALA A 216 -6.93 6.71 -6.70
C ALA A 216 -6.77 8.20 -7.08
N ILE A 217 -7.37 9.12 -6.31
CA ILE A 217 -7.29 10.58 -6.55
C ILE A 217 -5.97 11.18 -6.04
N GLN A 218 -5.22 10.49 -5.17
CA GLN A 218 -3.91 10.92 -4.66
C GLN A 218 -2.71 10.28 -5.40
N ASP A 219 -2.97 9.48 -6.43
CA ASP A 219 -2.00 8.53 -7.01
C ASP A 219 -0.92 9.16 -7.92
N HIS A 220 -0.91 10.48 -8.13
CA HIS A 220 0.07 11.12 -9.02
C HIS A 220 1.36 11.55 -8.31
N GLY A 221 1.32 11.89 -7.02
CA GLY A 221 2.50 12.33 -6.26
C GLY A 221 3.21 11.23 -5.46
N TRP A 222 2.47 10.19 -5.06
CA TRP A 222 2.99 9.15 -4.17
C TRP A 222 3.46 7.89 -4.89
N ARG A 223 2.92 7.60 -6.09
CA ARG A 223 3.41 6.53 -6.96
C ARG A 223 4.82 6.82 -7.49
N SER A 224 5.13 8.09 -7.72
CA SER A 224 6.46 8.57 -8.05
C SER A 224 7.42 8.53 -6.85
N ALA A 225 6.94 8.72 -5.62
CA ALA A 225 7.71 8.49 -4.38
C ALA A 225 7.93 6.99 -4.09
N ALA A 226 6.99 6.15 -4.51
CA ALA A 226 7.07 4.70 -4.35
C ALA A 226 8.05 4.01 -5.28
N LEU A 227 8.01 4.38 -6.57
CA LEU A 227 9.02 3.95 -7.53
C LEU A 227 10.42 4.45 -7.14
N ARG A 228 10.50 5.61 -6.47
CA ARG A 228 11.73 6.17 -5.90
C ARG A 228 12.30 5.31 -4.76
N ALA A 229 11.47 4.84 -3.83
CA ALA A 229 11.93 4.01 -2.72
C ALA A 229 12.12 2.52 -3.07
N GLU A 230 11.46 2.02 -4.12
CA GLU A 230 11.78 0.72 -4.72
C GLU A 230 13.17 0.75 -5.41
N GLY A 231 13.51 1.88 -6.05
CA GLY A 231 14.88 2.18 -6.48
C GLY A 231 15.89 2.17 -5.32
N MET A 232 15.57 2.77 -4.17
CA MET A 232 16.47 2.83 -2.99
C MET A 232 16.99 1.48 -2.49
N LEU A 233 16.18 0.42 -2.57
CA LEU A 233 16.52 -0.92 -2.07
C LEU A 233 17.43 -1.70 -3.03
N GLN A 234 17.28 -1.46 -4.33
CA GLN A 234 18.11 -2.09 -5.36
C GLN A 234 19.42 -1.33 -5.58
N ALA A 235 19.42 -0.01 -5.39
CA ALA A 235 20.55 0.91 -5.54
C ALA A 235 21.72 0.62 -4.58
N ASN A 236 21.41 0.46 -3.30
CA ASN A 236 22.42 0.42 -2.23
C ASN A 236 23.09 -0.95 -2.05
N SER A 237 22.80 -1.94 -2.91
CA SER A 237 23.27 -3.33 -2.68
C SER A 237 23.65 -4.12 -3.92
N ALA A 238 23.51 -3.58 -5.13
CA ALA A 238 23.76 -4.36 -6.34
C ALA A 238 25.11 -3.99 -6.99
N PRO A 239 26.12 -4.89 -6.97
CA PRO A 239 27.36 -4.72 -7.73
C PRO A 239 27.16 -4.93 -9.24
N ALA A 240 25.91 -5.00 -9.71
CA ALA A 240 25.49 -5.18 -11.10
C ALA A 240 24.02 -4.77 -11.22
N PRO A 241 23.53 -4.40 -12.42
CA PRO A 241 22.11 -4.12 -12.64
C PRO A 241 21.22 -5.33 -12.26
N PRO A 242 20.08 -5.13 -11.58
CA PRO A 242 19.15 -6.21 -11.29
C PRO A 242 18.60 -6.84 -12.57
N VAL A 243 18.18 -8.12 -12.50
CA VAL A 243 17.72 -8.89 -13.67
C VAL A 243 16.48 -8.25 -14.33
N GLU A 244 15.71 -7.47 -13.58
CA GLU A 244 14.56 -6.73 -14.09
C GLU A 244 14.94 -5.55 -15.01
N TYR A 245 16.16 -5.04 -14.93
CA TYR A 245 16.64 -3.87 -15.67
C TYR A 245 17.32 -4.31 -16.95
N GLN A 246 16.52 -4.57 -17.98
CA GLN A 246 17.01 -4.98 -19.27
C GLN A 246 17.94 -3.92 -19.88
N THR A 247 19.04 -4.35 -20.46
CA THR A 247 19.95 -3.47 -21.20
C THR A 247 19.27 -3.00 -22.47
N ILE A 248 19.03 -1.69 -22.57
CA ILE A 248 18.36 -1.06 -23.70
C ILE A 248 19.31 0.01 -24.28
N PRO A 249 19.52 0.02 -25.61
CA PRO A 249 20.30 1.06 -26.27
C PRO A 249 19.74 2.47 -26.04
N ILE A 250 20.63 3.45 -25.82
CA ILE A 250 20.25 4.84 -25.52
C ILE A 250 19.40 5.46 -26.63
N ASP A 251 19.72 5.19 -27.90
CA ASP A 251 18.98 5.66 -29.06
C ASP A 251 17.52 5.17 -29.08
N THR A 252 17.28 3.95 -28.61
CA THR A 252 15.96 3.32 -28.53
C THR A 252 15.09 3.98 -27.47
N ILE A 253 15.67 4.34 -26.32
CA ILE A 253 14.99 5.09 -25.27
C ILE A 253 14.73 6.52 -25.74
N ALA A 254 15.76 7.20 -26.26
CA ALA A 254 15.68 8.58 -26.72
C ALA A 254 14.66 8.77 -27.87
N ALA A 255 14.46 7.75 -28.71
CA ALA A 255 13.44 7.75 -29.76
C ALA A 255 12.01 7.43 -29.26
N GLY A 256 11.82 7.16 -27.96
CA GLY A 256 10.54 6.78 -27.37
C GLY A 256 9.99 5.44 -27.87
N LYS A 257 10.88 4.53 -28.32
CA LYS A 257 10.50 3.23 -28.89
C LYS A 257 10.41 2.12 -27.85
N THR A 258 10.74 2.42 -26.59
CA THR A 258 10.65 1.47 -25.48
C THR A 258 9.35 1.66 -24.68
N LEU A 259 8.76 0.54 -24.24
CA LEU A 259 7.68 0.51 -23.26
C LEU A 259 8.19 0.02 -21.89
N ALA A 260 9.49 -0.19 -21.74
CA ALA A 260 10.09 -0.68 -20.51
C ALA A 260 10.11 0.42 -19.45
N THR A 261 9.60 0.11 -18.26
CA THR A 261 9.63 1.02 -17.11
C THR A 261 11.03 1.11 -16.48
N TYR A 262 11.84 0.05 -16.62
CA TYR A 262 13.17 -0.08 -16.05
C TYR A 262 14.17 -0.36 -17.18
N ALA A 263 15.32 0.29 -17.13
CA ALA A 263 16.37 0.09 -18.12
C ALA A 263 17.75 0.15 -17.50
N THR A 264 18.66 -0.64 -18.09
CA THR A 264 20.10 -0.46 -17.97
C THR A 264 20.63 0.15 -19.26
N VAL A 265 21.45 1.18 -19.16
CA VAL A 265 22.10 1.85 -20.30
C VAL A 265 23.60 1.84 -20.12
N VAL A 266 24.32 1.79 -21.24
CA VAL A 266 25.77 1.95 -21.29
C VAL A 266 26.09 3.11 -22.20
N GLY A 267 26.93 4.02 -21.75
CA GLY A 267 27.35 5.17 -22.55
C GLY A 267 28.42 6.01 -21.86
N ASP A 268 28.84 7.05 -22.56
CA ASP A 268 29.91 7.93 -22.12
C ASP A 268 29.33 9.20 -21.49
N VAL A 269 29.80 9.54 -20.29
CA VAL A 269 29.34 10.73 -19.58
C VAL A 269 29.89 11.98 -20.27
N SER A 270 29.01 12.79 -20.87
CA SER A 270 29.40 14.02 -21.57
C SER A 270 29.24 15.27 -20.71
N GLN A 271 28.38 15.24 -19.69
CA GLN A 271 28.14 16.37 -18.79
C GLN A 271 27.68 15.92 -17.41
N VAL A 272 28.08 16.64 -16.37
CA VAL A 272 27.52 16.54 -15.01
C VAL A 272 27.27 17.96 -14.52
N SER A 273 26.02 18.27 -14.18
CA SER A 273 25.61 19.57 -13.62
C SER A 273 24.87 19.37 -12.31
N HIS A 274 25.07 20.29 -11.38
CA HIS A 274 24.37 20.33 -10.10
C HIS A 274 23.35 21.48 -10.15
N GLU A 275 22.09 21.15 -9.97
CA GLU A 275 20.94 22.03 -10.07
C GLU A 275 20.73 22.82 -8.76
N LEU A 276 19.86 23.84 -8.80
CA LEU A 276 19.58 24.72 -7.65
C LEU A 276 18.65 24.07 -6.62
N ASP A 277 17.90 23.05 -7.01
CA ASP A 277 17.07 22.20 -6.14
C ASP A 277 17.87 21.08 -5.45
N GLY A 278 19.13 20.88 -5.86
CA GLY A 278 20.06 19.90 -5.29
C GLY A 278 20.21 18.62 -6.11
N ASP A 279 19.56 18.52 -7.26
CA ASP A 279 19.68 17.37 -8.17
C ASP A 279 21.00 17.45 -8.97
N TYR A 280 21.57 16.30 -9.33
CA TYR A 280 22.60 16.21 -10.36
C TYR A 280 21.99 15.69 -11.66
N HIS A 281 22.15 16.44 -12.73
CA HIS A 281 21.90 15.98 -14.09
C HIS A 281 23.19 15.48 -14.72
N ILE A 282 23.16 14.23 -15.17
CA ILE A 282 24.27 13.57 -15.83
C ILE A 282 23.85 13.25 -17.25
N ARG A 283 24.51 13.84 -18.22
CA ARG A 283 24.25 13.53 -19.64
C ARG A 283 25.14 12.38 -20.07
N VAL A 284 24.52 11.34 -20.63
CA VAL A 284 25.20 10.16 -21.16
C VAL A 284 24.91 10.02 -22.64
N GLU A 285 25.96 9.81 -23.43
CA GLU A 285 25.88 9.68 -24.89
C GLU A 285 26.11 8.22 -25.31
N GLY A 286 25.34 7.79 -26.31
CA GLY A 286 25.47 6.46 -26.92
C GLY A 286 24.85 6.44 -28.31
N GLU A 287 25.59 5.91 -29.29
CA GLU A 287 25.16 5.71 -30.68
C GLU A 287 24.51 6.94 -31.35
N GLY A 288 25.01 8.15 -31.03
CA GLY A 288 24.52 9.42 -31.63
C GLY A 288 23.27 10.00 -30.98
N ALA A 289 22.78 9.40 -29.90
CA ALA A 289 21.72 9.93 -29.04
C ALA A 289 22.26 10.23 -27.63
N PHE A 290 21.45 10.92 -26.83
CA PHE A 290 21.76 11.18 -25.43
C PHE A 290 20.58 10.82 -24.54
N LEU A 291 20.90 10.51 -23.28
CA LEU A 291 19.95 10.31 -22.19
C LEU A 291 20.42 11.11 -20.98
N VAL A 292 19.47 11.65 -20.21
CA VAL A 292 19.78 12.32 -18.94
C VAL A 292 19.58 11.34 -17.80
N LEU A 293 20.52 11.28 -16.86
CA LEU A 293 20.39 10.55 -15.60
C LEU A 293 20.29 11.57 -14.48
N GLU A 294 19.40 11.32 -13.52
CA GLU A 294 19.14 12.28 -12.45
C GLU A 294 19.40 11.66 -11.07
N ILE A 295 20.39 12.20 -10.36
CA ILE A 295 20.67 11.88 -8.94
C ILE A 295 19.99 12.96 -8.11
N MET A 296 19.04 12.59 -7.26
CA MET A 296 18.37 13.57 -6.39
C MET A 296 19.06 13.62 -5.01
N PRO A 297 18.99 14.73 -4.25
CA PRO A 297 19.60 14.84 -2.94
C PRO A 297 18.95 13.90 -1.91
N GLU A 298 17.73 13.41 -2.14
CA GLU A 298 17.10 12.34 -1.36
C GLU A 298 17.63 10.93 -1.69
N PHE A 299 18.36 10.77 -2.81
CA PHE A 299 18.99 9.53 -3.28
C PHE A 299 20.46 9.81 -3.69
N PRO A 300 21.31 10.25 -2.75
CA PRO A 300 22.66 10.70 -3.10
C PRO A 300 23.49 9.51 -3.60
N LEU A 301 23.86 9.58 -4.88
CA LEU A 301 24.91 8.75 -5.48
C LEU A 301 26.14 9.61 -5.70
N ASP A 302 27.32 9.01 -5.63
CA ASP A 302 28.53 9.70 -6.08
C ASP A 302 28.39 9.96 -7.59
N PRO A 303 28.48 11.21 -8.06
CA PRO A 303 28.35 11.50 -9.48
C PRO A 303 29.56 10.92 -10.24
N PRO A 304 29.34 10.32 -11.42
CA PRO A 304 30.42 9.84 -12.28
C PRO A 304 31.23 11.02 -12.84
N HIS A 305 32.40 10.73 -13.39
CA HIS A 305 33.24 11.77 -13.98
C HIS A 305 32.94 11.98 -15.47
N VAL A 306 33.03 13.23 -15.93
CA VAL A 306 32.94 13.54 -17.37
C VAL A 306 34.07 12.82 -18.13
N GLY A 307 33.73 12.18 -19.24
CA GLY A 307 34.63 11.35 -20.05
C GLY A 307 34.72 9.89 -19.60
N GLN A 308 33.98 9.49 -18.56
CA GLN A 308 33.92 8.11 -18.09
C GLN A 308 32.81 7.33 -18.82
N GLN A 309 33.14 6.13 -19.28
CA GLN A 309 32.11 5.18 -19.69
C GLN A 309 31.46 4.55 -18.45
N ILE A 310 30.14 4.51 -18.40
CA ILE A 310 29.38 3.95 -17.29
C ILE A 310 28.31 2.97 -17.76
N THR A 311 27.96 2.02 -16.90
CA THR A 311 26.71 1.28 -16.95
C THR A 311 25.80 1.85 -15.87
N ALA A 312 24.66 2.40 -16.25
CA ALA A 312 23.69 3.03 -15.35
C ALA A 312 22.34 2.34 -15.45
N TRP A 313 21.60 2.22 -14.35
CA TRP A 313 20.26 1.64 -14.35
C TRP A 313 19.29 2.47 -13.52
N GLY A 314 18.04 2.53 -13.97
CA GLY A 314 17.03 3.39 -13.38
C GLY A 314 15.67 3.28 -14.04
N VAL A 315 14.78 4.19 -13.67
CA VAL A 315 13.40 4.23 -14.16
C VAL A 315 13.32 5.10 -15.39
N VAL A 316 12.88 4.53 -16.52
CA VAL A 316 12.72 5.27 -17.77
C VAL A 316 11.53 6.21 -17.65
N ARG A 317 11.77 7.50 -17.91
CA ARG A 317 10.75 8.53 -17.97
C ARG A 317 11.00 9.48 -19.13
N HIS A 318 9.94 10.15 -19.54
CA HIS A 318 10.02 11.28 -20.44
C HIS A 318 9.70 12.53 -19.62
N ASP A 319 10.67 13.44 -19.52
CA ASP A 319 10.42 14.73 -18.93
C ASP A 319 9.69 15.62 -19.93
N GLY A 320 8.46 15.99 -19.58
CA GLY A 320 7.63 16.87 -20.39
C GLY A 320 8.07 18.33 -20.35
N LEU A 321 8.84 18.77 -19.36
CA LEU A 321 9.27 20.15 -19.20
C LEU A 321 10.50 20.45 -20.09
N HIS A 322 11.51 19.58 -20.05
CA HIS A 322 12.72 19.70 -20.85
C HIS A 322 12.68 18.93 -22.19
N ASN A 323 11.66 18.09 -22.39
CA ASN A 323 11.39 17.34 -23.63
C ASN A 323 12.55 16.40 -24.03
N TRP A 324 13.05 15.65 -23.04
CA TRP A 324 14.01 14.57 -23.24
C TRP A 324 13.58 13.30 -22.49
N TRP A 325 14.23 12.19 -22.84
CA TRP A 325 14.12 10.95 -22.07
C TRP A 325 15.20 10.89 -21.00
N GLU A 326 14.86 10.29 -19.87
CA GLU A 326 15.72 10.23 -18.70
C GLU A 326 15.60 8.90 -17.93
N LEU A 327 16.64 8.61 -17.14
CA LEU A 327 16.53 7.69 -16.01
C LEU A 327 16.32 8.51 -14.74
N HIS A 328 15.06 8.60 -14.31
CA HIS A 328 14.66 9.35 -13.12
C HIS A 328 13.76 8.48 -12.21
N PRO A 329 14.21 8.15 -10.99
CA PRO A 329 15.56 8.44 -10.47
C PRO A 329 16.61 7.54 -11.12
N LEU A 330 17.86 7.99 -11.11
CA LEU A 330 19.00 7.10 -11.27
C LEU A 330 19.04 6.16 -10.05
N VAL A 331 18.96 4.86 -10.29
CA VAL A 331 18.96 3.84 -9.23
C VAL A 331 20.39 3.42 -8.90
N GLY A 332 21.25 3.25 -9.90
CA GLY A 332 22.66 2.96 -9.64
C GLY A 332 23.51 3.07 -10.89
N TRP A 333 24.82 3.12 -10.72
CA TRP A 333 25.76 3.10 -11.82
C TRP A 333 27.09 2.44 -11.44
N GLN A 334 27.82 1.99 -12.46
CA GLN A 334 29.19 1.47 -12.33
C GLN A 334 30.07 1.95 -13.48
N ALA A 335 31.37 2.00 -13.20
CA ALA A 335 32.39 2.29 -14.22
C ALA A 335 32.50 1.14 -15.24
N GLY A 336 32.55 1.50 -16.52
CA GLY A 336 32.72 0.58 -17.64
C GLY A 336 31.44 -0.15 -18.04
N ASN A 337 31.58 -1.10 -18.98
CA ASN A 337 30.48 -1.94 -19.45
C ASN A 337 30.39 -3.24 -18.63
N VAL A 338 29.58 -3.23 -17.57
CA VAL A 338 29.36 -4.39 -16.69
C VAL A 338 28.09 -5.17 -17.05
N ALA A 339 27.31 -4.69 -18.03
CA ALA A 339 26.10 -5.35 -18.52
C ALA A 339 26.41 -6.69 -19.23
N ALA A 340 27.66 -6.92 -19.67
CA ALA A 340 28.07 -8.10 -20.42
C ALA A 340 28.41 -9.33 -19.55
N THR A 341 28.70 -9.17 -18.26
CA THR A 341 29.25 -10.25 -17.41
C THR A 341 28.26 -11.33 -16.95
N VAL A 342 26.97 -11.22 -17.29
CA VAL A 342 25.93 -12.20 -16.89
C VAL A 342 25.64 -13.25 -17.99
N GLY A 343 26.34 -13.20 -19.13
CA GLY A 343 26.18 -14.17 -20.22
C GLY A 343 27.46 -14.92 -20.56
N THR A 344 27.39 -16.25 -20.56
CA THR A 344 28.36 -17.21 -21.13
C THR A 344 29.67 -17.49 -20.35
N GLY A 345 29.55 -18.26 -19.27
CA GLY A 345 30.63 -19.17 -18.86
C GLY A 345 30.56 -20.47 -19.67
N THR A 346 31.01 -20.46 -20.93
CA THR A 346 31.38 -21.71 -21.60
C THR A 346 32.81 -22.05 -21.18
N GLY A 347 32.96 -23.09 -20.37
CA GLY A 347 34.27 -23.68 -20.13
C GLY A 347 34.84 -24.22 -21.44
N SER A 348 35.92 -23.62 -21.91
CA SER A 348 36.92 -24.30 -22.74
C SER A 348 38.17 -24.44 -21.89
N SER A 349 38.35 -25.65 -21.37
CA SER A 349 39.66 -26.15 -20.94
C SER A 349 40.46 -26.49 -22.19
N ASP A 350 41.54 -25.75 -22.42
CA ASP A 350 42.76 -26.29 -23.05
C ASP A 350 43.81 -26.41 -21.94
#